data_AF-A0A0Q4XMN2-F1
#
_entry.id   AF-A0A0Q4XMN2-F1
#
_cell.length_a   1.000
_cell.length_b   1.000
_cell.length_c   1.000
_cell.angle_alpha   90.00
_cell.angle_beta   90.00
_cell.angle_gamma   90.00
#
_symmetry.space_group_name_H-M   'P 1'
#
loop_
_entity.id
_entity.type
_entity.pdbx_description
1 polymer ?
#
loop_
_entity_poly.entity_id
_entity_poly.type
_entity_poly.pdbx_seq_one_letter_code
_entity_poly.pdbx_strand_id
1 'polypeptide(L)'
;MFIAFAMEGFGIYMLYLWGHDPLWFVLLSGFVFFAWGEIYSLFPSTCTDTFGTKFAATNAGLLYTAKGTAALLVPVANYLQQATNSWDGVFLVAAGANILASLLAIGVLKPWRKRVVAQALAVSDEAKPAPRVVAA
;
A
#
# COMPACT_ATOMS: atom_id res chain seq x y z
N MET A 1 -1.70 -5.78 4.04
CA MET A 1 -2.16 -4.73 3.11
C MET A 1 -3.65 -4.46 3.21
N PHE A 2 -4.55 -5.38 2.88
CA PHE A 2 -6.00 -5.14 2.99
C PHE A 2 -6.40 -4.61 4.38
N ILE A 3 -6.04 -5.35 5.44
CA ILE A 3 -6.39 -5.00 6.82
C ILE A 3 -5.81 -3.63 7.21
N ALA A 4 -4.53 -3.38 6.90
CA ALA A 4 -3.87 -2.11 7.20
C ALA A 4 -4.60 -0.91 6.55
N PHE A 5 -4.86 -0.97 5.24
CA PHE A 5 -5.57 0.11 4.53
C PHE A 5 -7.04 0.24 4.95
N ALA A 6 -7.72 -0.87 5.27
CA ALA A 6 -9.09 -0.84 5.76
C ALA A 6 -9.16 -0.20 7.15
N MET A 7 -8.22 -0.55 8.05
CA MET A 7 -8.09 0.07 9.37
C MET A 7 -7.77 1.55 9.25
N GLU A 8 -6.82 1.94 8.40
CA GLU A 8 -6.47 3.35 8.20
C GLU A 8 -7.64 4.15 7.64
N GLY A 9 -8.31 3.65 6.59
CA GLY A 9 -9.49 4.30 6.01
C GLY A 9 -10.64 4.44 7.00
N PHE A 10 -10.90 3.40 7.79
CA PHE A 10 -11.88 3.46 8.88
C PHE A 10 -11.46 4.46 9.96
N GLY A 11 -10.18 4.45 10.36
CA GLY A 11 -9.63 5.35 11.37
C GLY A 11 -9.74 6.82 10.96
N ILE A 12 -9.40 7.15 9.70
CA ILE A 12 -9.55 8.50 9.15
C ILE A 12 -11.03 8.91 9.11
N TYR A 13 -11.93 8.00 8.75
CA TYR A 13 -13.37 8.29 8.75
C TYR A 13 -13.93 8.52 10.17
N MET A 14 -13.48 7.75 11.16
CA MET A 14 -13.84 7.99 12.56
C MET A 14 -13.24 9.30 13.08
N LEU A 15 -12.02 9.63 12.68
CA LEU A 15 -11.36 10.90 13.01
C LEU A 15 -12.12 12.09 12.42
N TYR A 16 -12.69 11.93 11.23
CA TYR A 16 -13.60 12.91 10.63
C TYR A 16 -14.87 13.14 11.48
N LEU A 17 -15.48 12.07 12.00
CA LEU A 17 -16.72 12.19 12.78
C LEU A 17 -16.51 12.71 14.21
N TRP A 18 -15.42 12.29 14.87
CA TRP A 18 -15.22 12.53 16.31
C TRP A 18 -13.96 13.31 16.66
N GLY A 19 -13.10 13.66 15.69
CA GLY A 19 -11.84 14.37 15.92
C GLY A 19 -11.99 15.82 16.39
N HIS A 20 -13.22 16.33 16.46
CA HIS A 20 -13.51 17.62 17.11
C HIS A 20 -13.35 17.56 18.63
N ASP A 21 -13.50 16.38 19.24
CA ASP A 21 -13.23 16.17 20.65
C ASP A 21 -11.72 15.84 20.84
N PRO A 22 -11.01 16.56 21.72
CA PRO A 22 -9.57 16.38 21.92
C PRO A 22 -9.15 14.97 22.32
N LEU A 23 -9.97 14.26 23.12
CA LEU A 23 -9.66 12.89 23.55
C LEU A 23 -9.71 11.94 22.36
N TRP A 24 -10.79 12.00 21.58
CA TRP A 24 -10.96 11.18 20.39
C TRP A 24 -9.93 11.51 19.33
N PHE A 25 -9.57 12.78 19.15
CA PHE A 25 -8.51 13.20 18.25
C PHE A 25 -7.19 12.49 18.55
N VAL A 26 -6.76 12.45 19.81
CA VAL A 26 -5.49 11.80 20.20
C VAL A 26 -5.55 10.30 19.97
N LEU A 27 -6.62 9.64 20.43
CA LEU A 27 -6.75 8.19 20.32
C LEU A 27 -6.85 7.72 18.86
N LEU A 28 -7.68 8.39 18.05
CA LEU A 28 -7.88 8.04 16.65
C LEU A 28 -6.67 8.41 15.79
N SER A 29 -5.98 9.52 16.08
CA SER A 29 -4.71 9.82 15.42
C SER A 29 -3.66 8.75 15.69
N GLY A 30 -3.53 8.31 16.95
CA GLY A 30 -2.63 7.19 17.32
C GLY A 30 -2.96 5.90 16.56
N PHE A 31 -4.26 5.59 16.43
CA PHE A 31 -4.73 4.44 15.65
C PHE A 31 -4.40 4.55 14.15
N VAL A 32 -4.59 5.72 13.54
CA VAL A 32 -4.23 5.98 12.14
C VAL A 32 -2.71 5.85 11.94
N PHE A 33 -1.90 6.44 12.82
CA PHE A 33 -0.43 6.33 12.75
C PHE A 33 0.06 4.89 12.92
N PHE A 34 -0.60 4.11 13.77
CA PHE A 34 -0.31 2.68 13.91
C PHE A 34 -0.54 1.94 12.59
N ALA A 35 -1.70 2.12 11.96
CA ALA A 35 -2.02 1.50 10.68
C ALA A 35 -1.04 1.93 9.56
N TRP A 36 -0.66 3.21 9.56
CA TRP A 36 0.31 3.77 8.62
C TRP A 36 1.73 3.19 8.78
N GLY A 37 2.17 2.91 10.01
CA GLY A 37 3.48 2.32 10.29
C GLY A 37 3.68 0.96 9.62
N GLU A 38 2.65 0.12 9.62
CA GLU A 38 2.65 -1.22 9.00
C GLU A 38 2.91 -1.18 7.49
N ILE A 39 2.58 -0.07 6.83
CA ILE A 39 2.71 0.08 5.38
C ILE A 39 4.19 0.06 4.94
N TYR A 40 5.07 0.59 5.77
CA TYR A 40 6.52 0.62 5.53
C TYR A 40 7.18 -0.74 5.56
N SER A 41 6.62 -1.71 6.27
CA SER A 41 7.09 -3.09 6.28
C SER A 41 6.41 -3.91 5.17
N LEU A 42 5.11 -3.71 4.96
CA LEU A 42 4.28 -4.49 4.04
C LEU A 42 4.65 -4.28 2.56
N PHE A 43 4.89 -3.04 2.10
CA PHE A 43 5.23 -2.80 0.69
C PHE A 43 6.59 -3.36 0.30
N PRO A 44 7.69 -3.09 1.04
CA PRO A 44 8.99 -3.66 0.72
C PRO A 44 8.99 -5.19 0.80
N SER A 45 8.41 -5.78 1.84
CA SER A 45 8.32 -7.25 1.95
C SER A 45 7.54 -7.86 0.80
N THR A 46 6.36 -7.32 0.46
CA THR A 46 5.57 -7.81 -0.69
C THR A 46 6.34 -7.67 -2.01
N CYS A 47 7.11 -6.59 -2.18
CA CYS A 47 7.93 -6.37 -3.36
C CYS A 47 9.06 -7.41 -3.45
N THR A 48 9.77 -7.65 -2.36
CA THR A 48 10.82 -8.68 -2.27
C THR A 48 10.24 -10.08 -2.47
N ASP A 49 9.08 -10.40 -1.89
CA ASP A 49 8.42 -11.70 -2.07
C ASP A 49 7.95 -11.93 -3.52
N THR A 50 7.68 -10.87 -4.27
CA THR A 50 7.20 -10.96 -5.66
C THR A 50 8.34 -10.98 -6.67
N PHE A 51 9.37 -10.18 -6.45
CA PHE A 51 10.43 -9.93 -7.44
C PHE A 51 11.84 -10.39 -7.01
N GLY A 52 11.98 -10.85 -5.77
CA GLY A 52 13.27 -11.21 -5.18
C GLY A 52 14.16 -10.00 -4.88
N THR A 53 15.42 -10.29 -4.55
CA THR A 53 16.40 -9.29 -4.12
C THR A 53 17.38 -8.83 -5.21
N LYS A 54 17.37 -9.49 -6.38
CA LYS A 54 18.31 -9.19 -7.49
C LYS A 54 18.28 -7.71 -7.92
N PHE A 55 17.11 -7.08 -7.92
CA PHE A 55 16.92 -5.67 -8.25
C PHE A 55 16.37 -4.85 -7.06
N ALA A 56 16.80 -5.17 -5.84
CA ALA A 56 16.25 -4.57 -4.61
C ALA A 56 16.33 -3.03 -4.60
N ALA A 57 17.46 -2.44 -5.02
CA ALA A 57 17.62 -0.99 -5.07
C ALA A 57 16.66 -0.31 -6.06
N THR A 58 16.50 -0.87 -7.26
CA THR A 58 15.57 -0.38 -8.28
C THR A 58 14.12 -0.50 -7.82
N ASN A 59 13.77 -1.64 -7.23
CA ASN A 59 12.44 -1.91 -6.68
C ASN A 59 12.09 -0.94 -5.54
N ALA A 60 13.02 -0.71 -4.61
CA ALA A 60 12.86 0.29 -3.56
C ALA A 60 12.72 1.70 -4.17
N GLY A 61 13.54 2.05 -5.15
CA GLY A 61 13.45 3.32 -5.88
C GLY A 61 12.07 3.56 -6.47
N LEU A 62 11.45 2.55 -7.09
CA LEU A 62 10.08 2.63 -7.60
C LEU A 62 9.04 2.90 -6.51
N LEU A 63 9.15 2.25 -5.34
CA LEU A 63 8.26 2.50 -4.20
C LEU A 63 8.39 3.96 -3.69
N TYR A 64 9.62 4.48 -3.63
CA TYR A 64 9.86 5.88 -3.23
C TYR A 64 9.39 6.88 -4.28
N THR A 65 9.53 6.56 -5.57
CA THR A 65 8.95 7.37 -6.65
C THR A 65 7.44 7.43 -6.51
N ALA A 66 6.77 6.31 -6.27
CA ALA A 66 5.32 6.29 -6.03
C ALA A 66 4.94 7.16 -4.82
N LYS A 67 5.70 7.10 -3.72
CA LYS A 67 5.52 7.96 -2.54
C LYS A 67 5.69 9.45 -2.89
N GLY A 68 6.74 9.80 -3.63
CA GLY A 68 7.01 11.18 -4.08
C GLY A 68 5.91 11.71 -4.98
N THR A 69 5.42 10.89 -5.92
CA THR A 69 4.30 11.24 -6.80
C THR A 69 3.02 11.49 -6.00
N ALA A 70 2.72 10.67 -4.99
CA ALA A 70 1.56 10.88 -4.14
C ALA A 70 1.64 12.21 -3.34
N ALA A 71 2.85 12.62 -2.92
CA ALA A 71 3.05 13.88 -2.21
C ALA A 71 2.67 15.12 -3.04
N LEU A 72 2.63 15.01 -4.37
CA LEU A 72 2.17 16.09 -5.26
C LEU A 72 0.67 16.39 -5.10
N LEU A 73 -0.11 15.51 -4.45
CA LEU A 73 -1.52 15.75 -4.13
C LEU A 73 -1.71 16.59 -2.86
N VAL A 74 -0.68 16.78 -2.04
CA VAL A 74 -0.79 17.57 -0.80
C VAL A 74 -1.19 19.02 -1.06
N PRO A 75 -0.60 19.75 -2.03
CA PRO A 75 -1.06 21.10 -2.39
C PRO A 75 -2.51 21.14 -2.86
N VAL A 76 -2.97 20.09 -3.55
CA VAL A 76 -4.36 19.98 -4.03
C VAL A 76 -5.32 19.83 -2.84
N ALA A 77 -4.96 19.02 -1.83
CA ALA A 77 -5.73 18.90 -0.60
C ALA A 77 -5.81 20.24 0.16
N ASN A 78 -4.69 20.98 0.25
CA ASN A 78 -4.67 22.30 0.86
C ASN A 78 -5.54 23.31 0.10
N TYR A 79 -5.52 23.27 -1.24
CA TYR A 79 -6.39 24.12 -2.07
C TYR A 79 -7.86 23.79 -1.85
N LEU A 80 -8.23 22.50 -1.79
CA LEU A 80 -9.60 22.06 -1.52
C LEU A 80 -10.11 22.59 -0.18
N GLN A 81 -9.27 22.52 0.86
CA GLN A 81 -9.60 23.07 2.17
C GLN A 81 -9.81 24.58 2.12
N GLN A 82 -8.93 25.32 1.45
CA GLN A 82 -9.03 26.79 1.36
C GLN A 82 -10.26 27.23 0.57
N ALA A 83 -10.58 26.54 -0.52
CA ALA A 83 -11.72 26.87 -1.38
C ALA A 83 -13.07 26.58 -0.72
N THR A 84 -13.15 25.53 0.10
CA THR A 84 -14.40 25.13 0.79
C THR A 84 -14.50 25.67 2.21
N ASN A 85 -13.40 26.20 2.74
CA ASN A 85 -13.22 26.56 4.14
C ASN A 85 -13.56 25.42 5.12
N SER A 86 -13.38 24.16 4.68
CA SER A 86 -13.69 22.96 5.44
C SER A 86 -12.67 21.85 5.17
N TRP A 87 -12.44 21.00 6.16
CA TRP A 87 -11.59 19.81 6.02
C TRP A 87 -12.37 18.56 5.56
N ASP A 88 -13.70 18.62 5.51
CA ASP A 88 -14.57 17.46 5.26
C ASP A 88 -14.18 16.73 3.95
N GLY A 89 -14.02 17.49 2.86
CA GLY A 89 -13.64 16.94 1.57
C GLY A 89 -12.27 16.27 1.60
N VAL A 90 -11.31 16.83 2.35
CA VAL A 90 -9.96 16.26 2.47
C VAL A 90 -10.01 14.93 3.23
N PHE A 91 -10.73 14.88 4.36
CA PHE A 91 -10.89 13.66 5.15
C PHE A 91 -11.63 12.57 4.37
N LEU A 92 -12.73 12.91 3.70
CA LEU A 92 -13.51 11.94 2.93
C LEU A 92 -12.74 11.38 1.74
N VAL A 93 -11.97 12.23 1.02
CA VAL A 93 -11.10 11.77 -0.07
C VAL A 93 -9.98 10.87 0.47
N ALA A 94 -9.35 11.23 1.59
CA ALA A 94 -8.30 10.42 2.21
C ALA A 94 -8.82 9.06 2.70
N ALA A 95 -9.97 9.04 3.39
CA ALA A 95 -10.62 7.80 3.82
C ALA A 95 -11.03 6.94 2.62
N GLY A 96 -11.66 7.54 1.61
CA GLY A 96 -12.08 6.88 0.38
C GLY A 96 -10.90 6.27 -0.38
N ALA A 97 -9.78 6.97 -0.49
CA ALA A 97 -8.57 6.47 -1.13
C ALA A 97 -8.00 5.24 -0.40
N ASN A 98 -7.97 5.25 0.93
CA ASN A 98 -7.53 4.12 1.74
C ASN A 98 -8.46 2.91 1.58
N ILE A 99 -9.77 3.13 1.64
CA ILE A 99 -10.76 2.07 1.42
C ILE A 99 -10.61 1.49 0.01
N LEU A 100 -10.47 2.33 -1.02
CA LEU A 100 -10.22 1.88 -2.38
C LEU A 100 -8.93 1.06 -2.48
N ALA A 101 -7.82 1.52 -1.89
CA ALA A 101 -6.56 0.78 -1.85
C ALA A 101 -6.71 -0.59 -1.18
N SER A 102 -7.51 -0.68 -0.10
CA SER A 102 -7.81 -1.97 0.54
C SER A 102 -8.50 -2.92 -0.44
N LEU A 103 -9.54 -2.45 -1.16
CA LEU A 103 -10.26 -3.26 -2.14
C LEU A 103 -9.35 -3.69 -3.29
N LEU A 104 -8.51 -2.80 -3.79
CA LEU A 104 -7.52 -3.10 -4.84
C LEU A 104 -6.49 -4.14 -4.37
N ALA A 105 -6.13 -4.16 -3.10
CA ALA A 105 -5.20 -5.16 -2.56
C ALA A 105 -5.74 -6.60 -2.73
N ILE A 106 -7.06 -6.80 -2.60
CA ILE A 106 -7.69 -8.12 -2.81
C ILE A 106 -8.07 -8.32 -4.28
N GLY A 107 -8.74 -7.33 -4.89
CA GLY A 107 -9.34 -7.46 -6.22
C GLY A 107 -8.33 -7.47 -7.36
N VAL A 108 -7.20 -6.77 -7.20
CA VAL A 108 -6.20 -6.58 -8.27
C VAL A 108 -4.86 -7.17 -7.88
N LEU A 109 -4.29 -6.75 -6.74
CA LEU A 109 -2.92 -7.10 -6.37
C LEU A 109 -2.77 -8.60 -6.10
N LYS A 110 -3.68 -9.19 -5.32
CA LYS A 110 -3.66 -10.63 -4.99
C LYS A 110 -3.70 -11.55 -6.23
N PRO A 111 -4.67 -11.43 -7.17
CA PRO A 111 -4.70 -12.29 -8.35
C PRO A 111 -3.54 -12.01 -9.31
N TRP A 112 -3.14 -10.75 -9.48
CA TRP A 112 -2.00 -10.41 -10.32
C TRP A 112 -0.69 -11.03 -9.79
N ARG A 113 -0.42 -10.91 -8.49
CA ARG A 113 0.79 -11.48 -7.86
C ARG A 113 0.85 -13.00 -8.04
N LYS A 114 -0.28 -13.70 -7.88
CA LYS A 114 -0.37 -15.14 -8.13
C LYS A 114 0.07 -15.51 -9.54
N ARG A 115 -0.33 -14.74 -10.55
CA ARG A 115 0.06 -14.97 -11.96
C ARG A 115 1.55 -14.72 -12.18
N VAL A 116 2.08 -13.62 -11.66
CA VAL A 116 3.51 -13.26 -11.79
C VAL A 116 4.40 -14.35 -11.19
N VAL A 117 4.09 -14.78 -9.97
CA VAL A 117 4.87 -15.84 -9.29
C VAL A 117 4.76 -17.17 -10.04
N ALA A 118 3.56 -17.55 -10.51
CA ALA A 118 3.39 -18.79 -11.28
C ALA A 118 4.20 -18.79 -12.59
N GLN A 119 4.24 -17.66 -13.30
CA GLN A 119 5.05 -17.51 -14.51
C GLN A 119 6.55 -17.60 -14.22
N ALA A 120 7.01 -16.96 -13.13
CA ALA A 120 8.41 -17.01 -12.73
C ALA A 120 8.87 -18.44 -12.39
N LEU A 121 8.01 -19.24 -11.74
CA LEU A 121 8.26 -20.65 -11.46
C LEU A 121 8.31 -21.50 -12.73
N ALA A 122 7.38 -21.31 -13.68
CA ALA A 122 7.37 -22.04 -14.95
C ALA A 122 8.65 -21.82 -15.76
N VAL A 123 9.12 -20.57 -15.86
CA VAL A 123 10.40 -20.24 -16.54
C VAL A 123 11.60 -20.90 -15.83
N SER A 124 11.57 -20.98 -14.50
CA SER A 124 12.64 -21.61 -13.72
C SER A 124 12.70 -23.13 -13.94
N ASP A 125 11.55 -23.79 -14.10
CA ASP A 125 11.47 -25.22 -14.39
C ASP A 125 11.95 -25.55 -15.82
N GLU A 126 11.61 -24.73 -16.80
CA GLU A 126 12.11 -24.87 -18.19
C GLU A 126 13.63 -24.67 -18.30
N ALA A 127 14.20 -23.76 -17.49
CA ALA A 127 15.63 -23.49 -17.49
C ALA A 127 16.47 -24.57 -16.77
N LYS A 128 15.84 -25.57 -16.14
CA LYS A 128 16.54 -26.60 -15.38
C LYS A 128 17.20 -27.61 -16.33
N PRO A 129 18.53 -27.76 -16.33
CA PRO A 129 19.19 -28.70 -17.23
C PRO A 129 18.74 -30.14 -16.93
N ALA A 130 18.52 -30.93 -17.98
CA ALA A 130 18.12 -32.33 -17.85
C ALA A 130 19.10 -33.07 -16.92
N PRO A 131 18.61 -33.95 -16.04
CA PRO A 131 19.48 -34.68 -15.12
C PRO A 131 20.55 -35.39 -15.92
N ARG A 132 21.82 -35.09 -15.63
CA ARG A 132 22.94 -35.82 -16.21
C ARG A 132 22.84 -37.26 -15.72
N VAL A 133 22.37 -38.15 -16.59
CA VAL A 133 22.43 -39.59 -16.35
C VAL A 133 23.91 -39.94 -16.32
N VAL A 134 24.47 -40.08 -15.12
CA VAL A 134 25.83 -40.59 -14.96
C VAL A 134 25.73 -42.09 -15.20
N ALA A 135 25.98 -42.51 -16.43
CA ALA A 135 26.16 -43.93 -16.74
C ALA A 135 27.44 -44.40 -16.02
N ALA A 136 27.26 -45.34 -15.09
CA ALA A 136 28.31 -46.02 -14.36
C ALA A 136 28.91 -47.17 -15.18
#